data_AF-A0A6A7SJV0-F1
#
_entry.id   AF-A0A6A7SJV0-F1
#
_cell.length_a   1.000
_cell.length_b   1.000
_cell.length_c   1.000
_cell.angle_alpha   90.00
_cell.angle_beta   90.00
_cell.angle_gamma   90.00
#
_symmetry.space_group_name_H-M   'P 1'
#
loop_
_entity.id
_entity.type
_entity.pdbx_description
1 polymer ?
#
loop_
_entity_poly.entity_id
_entity_poly.type
_entity_poly.pdbx_seq_one_letter_code
_entity_poly.pdbx_strand_id
1 'polypeptide(L)'
;MQFVGLDARAWHAGRSALAGRVECNDFAIGIELEGTDEVPYTEAQYTRLLPLLETLMGHYPGIRRERIVGHCHVAPGRKTDPGPHFEWERLTRALGVPVPAADSPAS
;
A
#
# COMPACT_ATOMS: atom_id res chain seq x y z
N MET A 1 0.50 5.10 15.21
CA MET A 1 0.86 6.52 15.18
C MET A 1 0.35 7.11 13.88
N GLN A 2 0.02 8.41 13.85
CA GLN A 2 -0.30 9.14 12.62
C GLN A 2 0.57 10.40 12.60
N PHE A 3 1.30 10.60 11.51
CA PHE A 3 2.25 11.72 11.39
C PHE A 3 1.73 12.86 10.52
N VAL A 4 0.89 12.56 9.53
CA VAL A 4 0.29 13.54 8.59
C VAL A 4 -1.22 13.31 8.54
N GLY A 5 -2.00 14.38 8.40
CA GLY A 5 -3.46 14.29 8.21
C GLY A 5 -3.80 13.52 6.93
N LEU A 6 -4.92 12.78 6.92
CA LEU A 6 -5.31 11.95 5.77
C LEU A 6 -5.66 12.79 4.52
N ASP A 7 -6.13 14.03 4.72
CA ASP A 7 -6.43 14.97 3.64
C ASP A 7 -5.23 15.90 3.33
N ALA A 8 -4.08 15.67 3.98
CA ALA A 8 -2.87 16.43 3.76
C ALA A 8 -1.85 15.60 2.96
N ARG A 9 -1.01 16.31 2.19
CA ARG A 9 0.03 15.70 1.37
C ARG A 9 1.20 15.21 2.23
N ALA A 10 1.29 13.90 2.43
CA ALA A 10 2.48 13.25 2.98
C ALA A 10 3.54 13.00 1.88
N TRP A 11 4.81 12.89 2.26
CA TRP A 11 5.91 12.59 1.34
C TRP A 11 6.42 11.17 1.60
N HIS A 12 5.76 10.19 0.99
CA HIS A 12 6.05 8.76 1.19
C HIS A 12 6.41 8.06 -0.12
N ALA A 13 5.67 8.33 -1.20
CA ALA A 13 5.81 7.61 -2.46
C ALA A 13 6.99 8.11 -3.31
N GLY A 14 7.38 9.39 -3.22
CA GLY A 14 8.36 10.00 -4.13
C GLY A 14 7.94 9.91 -5.60
N ARG A 15 8.90 9.87 -6.55
CA ARG A 15 8.62 9.65 -7.98
C ARG A 15 7.93 8.29 -8.17
N SER A 16 6.67 8.33 -8.58
CA SER A 16 5.78 7.17 -8.60
C SER A 16 4.58 7.38 -9.53
N ALA A 17 3.90 6.29 -9.92
CA ALA A 17 2.65 6.34 -10.68
C ALA A 17 1.72 5.17 -10.33
N LEU A 18 0.41 5.42 -10.33
CA LEU A 18 -0.61 4.39 -10.17
C LEU A 18 -1.71 4.58 -11.23
N ALA A 19 -2.00 3.52 -12.01
CA ALA A 19 -3.01 3.54 -13.06
C ALA A 19 -2.88 4.74 -14.03
N GLY A 20 -1.65 5.05 -14.45
CA GLY A 20 -1.32 6.15 -15.36
C GLY A 20 -1.27 7.54 -14.73
N ARG A 21 -1.65 7.70 -13.45
CA ARG A 21 -1.52 8.96 -12.73
C ARG A 21 -0.19 9.02 -11.98
N VAL A 22 0.65 9.99 -12.34
CA VAL A 22 1.95 10.25 -11.70
C VAL A 22 1.81 10.99 -10.37
N GLU A 23 2.89 11.00 -9.58
CA GLU A 23 3.01 11.70 -8.29
C GLU A 23 2.02 11.20 -7.22
N CYS A 24 2.17 9.94 -6.80
CA CYS A 24 1.26 9.32 -5.83
C CYS A 24 1.15 10.06 -4.49
N ASN A 25 2.16 10.86 -4.09
CA ASN A 25 2.06 11.72 -2.91
C ASN A 25 0.85 12.67 -2.95
N ASP A 26 0.37 13.04 -4.14
CA ASP A 26 -0.72 14.00 -4.31
C ASP A 26 -2.11 13.39 -4.08
N PHE A 27 -2.23 12.05 -4.06
CA PHE A 27 -3.53 11.38 -4.01
C PHE A 27 -3.58 10.06 -3.25
N ALA A 28 -2.46 9.61 -2.68
CA ALA A 28 -2.38 8.36 -1.93
C ALA A 28 -2.06 8.62 -0.46
N ILE A 29 -2.67 7.82 0.41
CA ILE A 29 -2.34 7.74 1.83
C ILE A 29 -1.24 6.70 1.99
N GLY A 30 -0.11 7.09 2.58
CA GLY A 30 0.98 6.18 2.92
C GLY A 30 0.74 5.51 4.27
N ILE A 31 0.92 4.18 4.34
CA ILE A 31 0.88 3.41 5.58
C ILE A 31 2.22 2.70 5.72
N GLU A 32 2.96 3.04 6.77
CA GLU A 32 4.25 2.44 7.07
C GLU A 32 4.08 1.33 8.11
N LEU A 33 4.60 0.15 7.80
CA LEU A 33 4.77 -0.94 8.76
C LEU A 33 6.25 -1.06 9.12
N GLU A 34 6.57 -0.91 10.40
CA GLU A 34 7.95 -1.04 10.87
C GLU A 34 8.49 -2.45 10.61
N GLY A 35 9.62 -2.53 9.91
CA GLY A 35 10.20 -3.80 9.51
C GLY A 35 11.27 -3.62 8.44
N THR A 36 11.66 -4.72 7.82
CA THR A 36 12.57 -4.76 6.68
C THR A 36 12.06 -5.77 5.66
N ASP A 37 12.59 -5.74 4.45
CA ASP A 37 12.25 -6.70 3.39
C ASP A 37 12.76 -8.13 3.68
N GLU A 38 13.44 -8.35 4.81
CA GLU A 38 14.09 -9.62 5.18
C GLU A 38 13.36 -10.39 6.30
N VAL A 39 12.36 -9.78 6.95
CA VAL A 39 11.65 -10.40 8.08
C VAL A 39 10.13 -10.37 7.90
N PRO A 40 9.41 -11.44 8.30
CA PRO A 40 7.96 -11.44 8.37
C PRO A 40 7.40 -10.31 9.24
N TYR A 41 6.34 -9.66 8.74
CA TYR A 41 5.53 -8.75 9.55
C TYR A 41 4.82 -9.52 10.66
N THR A 42 4.66 -8.87 11.81
CA THR A 42 4.07 -9.50 12.98
C THR A 42 2.55 -9.61 12.88
N GLU A 43 1.98 -10.57 13.60
CA GLU A 43 0.53 -10.68 13.78
C GLU A 43 -0.10 -9.39 14.31
N ALA A 44 0.60 -8.69 15.20
CA ALA A 44 0.13 -7.42 15.75
C ALA A 44 0.00 -6.32 14.68
N GLN A 45 0.91 -6.29 13.69
CA GLN A 45 0.84 -5.34 12.58
C GLN A 45 -0.37 -5.60 11.70
N TYR A 46 -0.62 -6.85 11.30
CA TYR A 46 -1.81 -7.17 10.51
C TYR A 46 -3.12 -6.95 11.28
N THR A 47 -3.14 -7.26 12.59
CA THR A 47 -4.31 -7.00 13.45
C THR A 47 -4.67 -5.52 13.51
N ARG A 48 -3.69 -4.62 13.30
CA ARG A 48 -3.93 -3.18 13.19
C ARG A 48 -4.18 -2.71 11.77
N LEU A 49 -3.51 -3.29 10.79
CA LEU A 49 -3.62 -2.89 9.39
C LEU A 49 -5.01 -3.19 8.83
N LEU A 50 -5.56 -4.39 9.07
CA LEU A 50 -6.81 -4.81 8.42
C LEU A 50 -8.00 -3.90 8.77
N PRO A 51 -8.28 -3.58 10.05
CA PRO A 51 -9.38 -2.66 10.39
C PRO A 51 -9.11 -1.22 9.92
N LEU A 52 -7.84 -0.80 9.85
CA LEU A 52 -7.46 0.51 9.33
C LEU A 52 -7.81 0.60 7.83
N LEU A 53 -7.42 -0.40 7.03
CA LEU A 53 -7.73 -0.44 5.61
C LEU A 53 -9.25 -0.46 5.38
N GLU A 54 -9.99 -1.26 6.15
CA GLU A 54 -11.45 -1.29 6.08
C GLU A 54 -12.07 0.08 6.37
N THR A 55 -11.60 0.76 7.42
CA THR A 55 -12.04 2.12 7.79
C THR A 55 -11.75 3.13 6.67
N LEU A 56 -10.53 3.10 6.11
CA LEU A 56 -10.14 4.02 5.03
C LEU A 56 -10.95 3.78 3.76
N MET A 57 -11.19 2.53 3.37
CA MET A 57 -12.04 2.21 2.22
C MET A 57 -13.49 2.66 2.43
N GLY A 58 -14.01 2.54 3.66
CA GLY A 58 -15.35 3.00 4.01
C GLY A 58 -15.50 4.53 3.99
N HIS A 59 -14.47 5.25 4.44
CA HIS A 59 -14.48 6.72 4.49
C HIS A 59 -14.14 7.37 3.14
N TYR A 60 -13.27 6.73 2.34
CA TYR A 60 -12.81 7.25 1.05
C TYR A 60 -13.19 6.28 -0.09
N PRO A 61 -14.37 6.43 -0.73
CA PRO A 61 -14.84 5.52 -1.77
C PRO A 61 -13.91 5.38 -2.99
N GLY A 62 -13.00 6.34 -3.19
CA GLY A 62 -11.96 6.27 -4.23
C GLY A 62 -10.85 5.27 -3.95
N ILE A 63 -10.69 4.82 -2.70
CA ILE A 63 -9.78 3.75 -2.28
C ILE A 63 -10.49 2.41 -2.52
N ARG A 64 -10.49 1.99 -3.78
CA ARG A 64 -11.00 0.66 -4.17
C ARG A 64 -9.98 -0.41 -3.78
N ARG A 65 -10.43 -1.65 -3.62
CA ARG A 65 -9.60 -2.82 -3.27
C ARG A 65 -8.39 -2.97 -4.20
N GLU A 66 -8.57 -2.74 -5.50
CA GLU A 66 -7.51 -2.85 -6.51
C GLU A 66 -6.52 -1.68 -6.48
N ARG A 67 -6.75 -0.67 -5.64
CA ARG A 67 -5.87 0.49 -5.44
C ARG A 67 -5.06 0.41 -4.15
N ILE A 68 -5.18 -0.69 -3.41
CA ILE A 68 -4.27 -1.01 -2.31
C ILE A 68 -3.07 -1.73 -2.92
N VAL A 69 -1.93 -1.04 -2.92
CA VAL A 69 -0.70 -1.47 -3.60
C VAL A 69 0.51 -1.21 -2.71
N GLY A 70 1.54 -2.03 -2.86
CA GLY A 70 2.86 -1.79 -2.27
C GLY A 70 3.64 -0.68 -3.00
N HIS A 71 4.67 -0.13 -2.35
CA HIS A 71 5.52 0.92 -2.96
C HIS A 71 6.24 0.42 -4.21
N CYS A 72 6.68 -0.83 -4.20
CA CYS A 72 7.29 -1.50 -5.34
C CYS A 72 6.42 -1.47 -6.62
N HIS A 73 5.10 -1.49 -6.50
CA HIS A 73 4.18 -1.47 -7.64
C HIS A 73 3.97 -0.06 -8.23
N VAL A 74 4.23 1.00 -7.46
CA VAL A 74 4.09 2.39 -7.95
C VAL A 74 5.43 3.04 -8.28
N ALA A 75 6.54 2.40 -7.90
CA ALA A 75 7.90 2.85 -8.18
C ALA A 75 8.82 1.67 -8.54
N PRO A 76 8.49 0.90 -9.59
CA PRO A 76 9.25 -0.29 -9.98
C PRO A 76 10.71 0.04 -10.28
N GLY A 77 11.60 -0.88 -9.89
CA GLY A 77 13.06 -0.72 -10.02
C GLY A 77 13.69 0.29 -9.06
N ARG A 78 12.90 1.09 -8.33
CA ARG A 78 13.39 2.03 -7.30
C ARG A 78 13.08 1.58 -5.89
N LYS A 79 11.93 0.93 -5.68
CA LYS A 79 11.45 0.52 -4.36
C LYS A 79 11.08 -0.96 -4.36
N THR A 80 11.30 -1.60 -3.22
CA THR A 80 11.13 -3.04 -3.00
C THR A 80 10.09 -3.33 -1.93
N ASP A 81 9.86 -2.38 -1.03
CA ASP A 81 8.85 -2.45 0.03
C ASP A 81 7.41 -2.53 -0.54
N PRO A 82 6.50 -3.27 0.12
CA PRO A 82 6.64 -3.91 1.44
C PRO A 82 7.37 -5.27 1.42
N GLY A 83 8.02 -5.61 0.30
CA GLY A 83 8.88 -6.78 0.22
C GLY A 83 8.14 -8.12 0.11
N PRO A 84 8.89 -9.22 -0.04
CA PRO A 84 8.33 -10.56 -0.26
C PRO A 84 7.62 -11.12 0.98
N HIS A 85 7.88 -10.56 2.16
CA HIS A 85 7.31 -11.02 3.42
C HIS A 85 5.95 -10.37 3.77
N PHE A 86 5.48 -9.43 2.94
CA PHE A 86 4.13 -8.92 3.08
C PHE A 86 3.11 -9.91 2.51
N GLU A 87 2.21 -10.39 3.37
CA GLU A 87 1.22 -11.42 3.07
C GLU A 87 -0.02 -10.81 2.42
N TRP A 88 0.06 -10.51 1.12
CA TRP A 88 -1.08 -10.03 0.33
C TRP A 88 -2.30 -10.94 0.45
N GLU A 89 -2.11 -12.26 0.49
CA GLU A 89 -3.17 -13.25 0.66
C GLU A 89 -3.99 -13.06 1.94
N ARG A 90 -3.39 -12.48 2.99
CA ARG A 90 -4.12 -12.17 4.22
C ARG A 90 -5.11 -11.04 3.98
N LEU A 91 -4.72 -10.01 3.23
CA LEU A 91 -5.61 -8.92 2.81
C LEU A 91 -6.69 -9.44 1.83
N THR A 92 -6.33 -10.34 0.91
CA THR A 92 -7.30 -11.01 0.01
C THR A 92 -8.38 -11.72 0.80
N ARG A 93 -7.99 -12.58 1.74
CA ARG A 93 -8.93 -13.37 2.55
C ARG A 93 -9.80 -12.50 3.47
N ALA A 94 -9.23 -11.47 4.08
CA ALA A 94 -9.94 -10.65 5.06
C ALA A 94 -10.83 -9.59 4.40
N LEU A 95 -10.37 -8.97 3.32
CA LEU A 95 -10.96 -7.75 2.77
C LEU A 95 -11.29 -7.86 1.28
N GLY A 96 -10.92 -8.93 0.59
CA GLY A 96 -11.11 -9.09 -0.86
C GLY A 96 -10.15 -8.25 -1.71
N VAL A 97 -9.06 -7.74 -1.11
CA VAL A 97 -8.03 -7.00 -1.85
C VAL A 97 -7.28 -7.98 -2.76
N PRO A 98 -7.25 -7.79 -4.09
CA PRO A 98 -6.50 -8.70 -4.94
C PRO A 98 -5.00 -8.55 -4.67
N VAL A 99 -4.25 -9.64 -4.86
CA VAL A 99 -2.79 -9.56 -4.91
C VAL A 99 -2.41 -8.67 -6.10
N PRO A 100 -1.71 -7.55 -5.90
CA PRO A 100 -1.31 -6.69 -7.00
C PRO A 100 -0.44 -7.47 -7.99
N ALA A 101 -0.66 -7.25 -9.28
CA ALA A 101 0.23 -7.84 -10.28
C ALA A 101 1.65 -7.31 -10.06
N ALA A 102 2.64 -8.20 -10.01
CA ALA A 102 4.01 -7.80 -10.26
C ALA A 102 4.04 -7.18 -11.66
N ASP A 103 4.66 -6.01 -11.82
CA ASP A 103 4.69 -5.34 -13.12
C ASP A 103 5.17 -6.32 -14.19
N SER A 104 4.26 -6.67 -15.11
CA SER A 104 4.66 -7.16 -16.42
C SER A 104 5.46 -6.05 -17.08
N PRO A 105 6.64 -6.33 -17.67
CA PRO A 105 7.37 -5.30 -18.38
C PRO A 105 6.42 -4.72 -19.44
N ALA A 106 6.30 -3.39 -19.45
CA ALA A 106 5.56 -2.68 -20.49
C ALA A 106 6.10 -3.15 -21.85
N SER A 107 5.25 -3.81 -22.63
CA SER A 107 5.53 -4.23 -24.01
C SER A 107 5.85 -3.04 -24.91
#